data_AF-A0A0F9H130-F1
#
_entry.id   AF-A0A0F9H130-F1
#
_cell.length_a   1.000
_cell.length_b   1.000
_cell.length_c   1.000
_cell.angle_alpha   90.00
_cell.angle_beta   90.00
_cell.angle_gamma   90.00
#
_symmetry.space_group_name_H-M   'P 1'
#
loop_
_entity.id
_entity.type
_entity.pdbx_description
1 polymer ?
#
loop_
_entity_poly.entity_id
_entity_poly.type
_entity_poly.pdbx_seq_one_letter_code
_entity_poly.pdbx_strand_id
1 'polypeptide(L)'
;MILLGSRKWTFWEGSYMPTHLGQTDIQQWIRKISESKLSVPEYFSRHQVPFSQAQHYRYKKRIDQEGTESLEDQRRKGNNRRITAEVEGYLKGYVSGKPESSLAEIKGVVKERFHIELSEAGISRCLKRLGCSRKNKPRQEKVERTYTVCGGFELVSALACHMGWPQFVSAIIKKRTQQIKRSKLWEKNNPEAKELGRNKKGQFTSKYNRRREVREKRFESIENKREEKNFRSMSISVASQLVIARKSLAMLALPVVTNNGMIRSVDTPLGDALGCVCGFNYKQSTLTKFMAELKYLGLAEYLLRSQIEFWQKFWQKHPIGKMELPVLCYYVDGNTKALWSKKRVKKNKVTMLGRVMECMETVFVHDNFGRPIYFETYSGHAPVGEYILSLFQKIEKALEGPG
;
A
#
# COMPACT_ATOMS: atom_id res chain seq x y z
N MET A 1 6.17 -53.46 -7.94
CA MET A 1 7.42 -53.00 -8.58
C MET A 1 7.82 -51.70 -7.90
N ILE A 2 9.12 -51.54 -7.57
CA ILE A 2 9.78 -50.49 -6.76
C ILE A 2 9.95 -50.83 -5.26
N LEU A 3 11.00 -51.61 -5.01
CA LEU A 3 12.10 -51.47 -4.03
C LEU A 3 11.88 -50.59 -2.76
N LEU A 4 11.91 -51.23 -1.59
CA LEU A 4 12.56 -50.69 -0.39
C LEU A 4 13.33 -51.82 0.32
N GLY A 5 14.65 -51.83 0.10
CA GLY A 5 15.55 -52.85 0.65
C GLY A 5 15.78 -52.66 2.15
N SER A 6 15.51 -53.71 2.93
CA SER A 6 15.94 -53.83 4.31
C SER A 6 17.46 -54.03 4.38
N ARG A 7 18.19 -53.07 4.94
CA ARG A 7 19.59 -53.30 5.35
C ARG A 7 19.60 -53.73 6.82
N LYS A 8 19.85 -55.02 7.02
CA LYS A 8 20.35 -55.60 8.28
C LYS A 8 21.66 -54.88 8.64
N TRP A 9 21.73 -54.33 9.85
CA TRP A 9 23.01 -53.97 10.47
C TRP A 9 23.49 -55.16 11.28
N THR A 10 24.61 -55.73 10.86
CA THR A 10 25.34 -56.76 11.58
C THR A 10 26.05 -56.15 12.79
N PHE A 11 25.79 -56.72 13.96
CA PHE A 11 26.54 -56.49 15.19
C PHE A 11 28.00 -56.89 14.95
N TRP A 12 28.93 -55.96 15.17
CA TRP A 12 30.34 -56.27 15.40
C TRP A 12 30.56 -56.29 16.92
N GLU A 13 30.86 -57.46 17.46
CA GLU A 13 31.34 -57.63 18.84
C GLU A 13 32.74 -57.01 18.94
N GLY A 14 32.79 -55.75 19.40
CA GLY A 14 34.00 -55.08 19.82
C GLY A 14 34.22 -55.27 21.31
N SER A 15 35.30 -55.93 21.68
CA SER A 15 35.79 -56.17 23.04
C SER A 15 35.69 -54.92 23.93
N TYR A 16 34.98 -55.03 25.05
CA TYR A 16 34.84 -53.98 26.06
C TYR A 16 36.21 -53.62 26.65
N MET A 17 36.73 -52.43 26.33
CA MET A 17 37.84 -51.79 27.05
C MET A 17 37.25 -50.82 28.10
N PRO A 18 37.62 -50.94 29.39
CA PRO A 18 37.12 -50.03 30.43
C PRO A 18 37.55 -48.58 30.15
N THR A 19 36.58 -47.67 30.17
CA THR A 19 36.70 -46.28 29.67
C THR A 19 37.35 -45.29 30.65
N HIS A 20 37.88 -45.77 31.79
CA HIS A 20 38.55 -44.92 32.78
C HIS A 20 39.75 -45.65 33.38
N LEU A 21 40.97 -45.29 32.94
CA LEU A 21 42.22 -45.68 33.59
C LEU A 21 42.40 -44.88 34.88
N GLY A 22 42.83 -45.53 35.96
CA GLY A 22 43.18 -44.84 37.21
C GLY A 22 44.41 -43.94 37.02
N GLN A 23 44.52 -42.89 37.84
CA GLN A 23 45.69 -42.00 37.90
C GLN A 23 47.02 -42.79 38.04
N THR A 24 47.00 -43.82 38.88
CA THR A 24 48.11 -44.76 39.11
C THR A 24 48.47 -45.56 37.86
N ASP A 25 47.49 -45.97 37.07
CA ASP A 25 47.72 -46.73 35.83
C ASP A 25 48.38 -45.85 34.76
N ILE A 26 47.90 -44.61 34.60
CA ILE A 26 48.45 -43.66 33.61
C ILE A 26 49.91 -43.34 33.94
N GLN A 27 50.24 -43.13 35.22
CA GLN A 27 51.60 -42.86 35.67
C GLN A 27 52.54 -44.04 35.40
N GLN A 28 52.10 -45.27 35.70
CA GLN A 28 52.89 -46.47 35.43
C GLN A 28 53.17 -46.64 33.93
N TRP A 29 52.19 -46.37 33.08
CA TRP A 29 52.38 -46.41 31.63
C TRP A 29 53.35 -45.35 31.13
N ILE A 30 53.25 -44.10 31.60
CA ILE A 30 54.19 -43.02 31.22
C ILE A 30 55.62 -43.34 31.66
N ARG A 31 55.79 -43.93 32.85
CA ARG A 31 57.08 -44.40 33.35
C ARG A 31 57.65 -45.51 32.48
N LYS A 32 56.86 -46.55 32.17
CA LYS A 32 57.27 -47.66 31.28
C LYS A 32 57.67 -47.19 29.87
N ILE A 33 56.97 -46.20 29.32
CA ILE A 33 57.31 -45.60 28.02
C ILE A 33 58.63 -44.83 28.12
N SER A 34 58.83 -44.07 29.21
CA SER A 34 60.02 -43.22 29.40
C SER A 34 61.29 -44.02 29.73
N GLU A 35 61.16 -45.17 30.40
CA GLU A 35 62.27 -46.10 30.71
C GLU A 35 62.61 -47.02 29.53
N SER A 36 61.79 -47.05 28.48
CA SER A 36 62.08 -47.85 27.29
C SER A 36 63.18 -47.20 26.44
N LYS A 37 64.02 -48.03 25.80
CA LYS A 37 65.02 -47.58 24.81
C LYS A 37 64.39 -47.24 23.43
N LEU A 38 63.06 -47.35 23.30
CA LEU A 38 62.34 -47.13 22.06
C LEU A 38 61.85 -45.68 21.97
N SER A 39 61.70 -45.16 20.76
CA SER A 39 61.02 -43.88 20.56
C SER A 39 59.54 -44.01 20.91
N VAL A 40 58.90 -42.93 21.38
CA VAL A 40 57.46 -42.93 21.75
C VAL A 40 56.56 -43.46 20.61
N PRO A 41 56.71 -43.05 19.33
CA PRO A 41 55.92 -43.63 18.24
C PRO A 41 56.14 -45.14 18.08
N GLU A 42 57.38 -45.60 18.23
CA GLU A 42 57.75 -47.01 18.07
C GLU A 42 57.30 -47.89 19.23
N TYR A 43 57.23 -47.32 20.45
CA TYR A 43 56.64 -47.99 21.59
C TYR A 43 55.14 -48.23 21.39
N PHE A 44 54.42 -47.23 20.87
CA PHE A 44 52.97 -47.32 20.61
C PHE A 44 52.62 -48.25 19.44
N SER A 45 53.53 -48.46 18.49
CA SER A 45 53.31 -49.43 17.40
C SER A 45 53.57 -50.87 17.83
N ARG A 46 54.44 -51.10 18.83
CA ARG A 46 54.81 -52.44 19.32
C ARG A 46 54.01 -52.89 20.54
N HIS A 47 53.41 -51.98 21.30
CA HIS A 47 52.70 -52.29 22.54
C HIS A 47 51.27 -51.71 22.56
N GLN A 48 50.31 -52.49 23.09
CA GLN A 48 48.95 -51.99 23.35
C GLN A 48 48.96 -51.06 24.57
N VAL A 49 49.06 -49.76 24.31
CA VAL A 49 48.93 -48.71 25.33
C VAL A 49 47.45 -48.31 25.44
N PRO A 50 46.89 -48.18 26.66
CA PRO A 50 45.46 -47.95 26.84
C PRO A 50 45.01 -46.48 26.62
N PHE A 51 45.90 -45.64 26.08
CA PHE A 51 45.63 -44.27 25.64
C PHE A 51 46.40 -44.00 24.34
N SER A 52 46.08 -42.92 23.65
CA SER A 52 46.74 -42.54 22.38
C SER A 52 48.06 -41.79 22.60
N GLN A 53 48.91 -41.77 21.57
CA GLN A 53 50.18 -41.03 21.60
C GLN A 53 50.00 -39.53 21.90
N ALA A 54 48.92 -38.93 21.41
CA ALA A 54 48.61 -37.53 21.72
C ALA A 54 48.23 -37.34 23.21
N GLN A 55 47.55 -38.31 23.81
CA GLN A 55 47.23 -38.31 25.24
C GLN A 55 48.49 -38.48 26.09
N HIS A 56 49.45 -39.31 25.67
CA HIS A 56 50.75 -39.44 26.33
C HIS A 56 51.44 -38.08 26.53
N TYR A 57 51.62 -37.31 25.45
CA TYR A 57 52.27 -36.00 25.54
C TYR A 57 51.49 -35.01 26.42
N ARG A 58 50.15 -35.08 26.41
CA ARG A 58 49.30 -34.24 27.29
C ARG A 58 49.44 -34.62 28.75
N TYR A 59 49.46 -35.92 29.08
CA TYR A 59 49.62 -36.38 30.45
C TYR A 59 51.03 -36.11 30.97
N LYS A 60 52.06 -36.37 30.17
CA LYS A 60 53.45 -36.05 30.51
C LYS A 60 53.61 -34.55 30.80
N LYS A 61 53.10 -33.69 29.91
CA LYS A 61 53.13 -32.23 30.12
C LYS A 61 52.41 -31.80 31.40
N ARG A 62 51.24 -32.39 31.72
CA ARG A 62 50.53 -32.07 32.97
C ARG A 62 51.29 -32.52 34.21
N ILE A 63 51.85 -33.72 34.20
CA ILE A 63 52.68 -34.23 35.31
C ILE A 63 53.89 -33.31 35.51
N ASP A 64 54.58 -32.92 34.44
CA ASP A 64 55.77 -32.06 34.51
C ASP A 64 55.45 -30.65 35.03
N GLN A 65 54.24 -30.13 34.80
CA GLN A 65 53.83 -28.76 35.18
C GLN A 65 53.15 -28.67 36.54
N GLU A 66 52.30 -29.63 36.88
CA GLU A 66 51.35 -29.54 38.01
C GLU A 66 51.47 -30.76 38.97
N GLY A 67 52.43 -31.65 38.72
CA GLY A 67 52.64 -32.85 39.52
C GLY A 67 51.66 -33.99 39.20
N THR A 68 51.85 -35.13 39.87
CA THR A 68 51.11 -36.37 39.64
C THR A 68 49.62 -36.28 39.99
N GLU A 69 49.24 -35.40 40.92
CA GLU A 69 47.86 -35.11 41.36
C GLU A 69 47.01 -34.43 40.28
N SER A 70 47.63 -33.79 39.28
CA SER A 70 46.94 -33.13 38.16
C SER A 70 46.14 -34.07 37.24
N LEU A 71 46.36 -35.38 37.36
CA LEU A 71 45.63 -36.42 36.61
C LEU A 71 44.31 -36.84 37.28
N GLU A 72 44.01 -36.32 38.47
CA GLU A 72 42.76 -36.62 39.19
C GLU A 72 41.53 -35.98 38.52
N ASP A 73 40.43 -36.74 38.40
CA ASP A 73 39.20 -36.24 37.78
C ASP A 73 38.48 -35.22 38.68
N GLN A 74 38.75 -33.93 38.43
CA GLN A 74 38.17 -32.79 39.15
C GLN A 74 36.63 -32.65 38.94
N ARG A 75 35.98 -33.48 38.10
CA ARG A 75 34.52 -33.44 37.88
C ARG A 75 33.69 -33.67 39.16
N ARG A 76 34.27 -34.26 40.20
CA ARG A 76 33.61 -34.45 41.52
C ARG A 76 33.49 -33.15 42.33
N LYS A 77 34.28 -32.10 42.06
CA LYS A 77 34.21 -30.79 42.77
C LYS A 77 33.07 -29.89 42.25
N GLY A 78 31.94 -30.45 41.85
CA GLY A 78 30.91 -29.76 41.08
C GLY A 78 30.54 -28.37 41.63
N ASN A 79 30.93 -27.30 40.93
CA ASN A 79 30.24 -26.00 40.84
C ASN A 79 31.06 -24.94 40.08
N ASN A 80 31.01 -24.98 38.75
CA ASN A 80 31.19 -23.77 37.92
C ASN A 80 29.81 -23.31 37.39
N ARG A 81 28.84 -23.15 38.29
CA ARG A 81 27.49 -22.69 37.91
C ARG A 81 27.51 -21.17 37.88
N ARG A 82 27.35 -20.59 36.68
CA ARG A 82 27.18 -19.13 36.48
C ARG A 82 25.86 -18.59 37.05
N ILE A 83 24.92 -19.46 37.44
CA ILE A 83 23.57 -19.09 37.91
C ILE A 83 23.48 -19.40 39.40
N THR A 84 23.28 -18.36 40.21
CA THR A 84 23.09 -18.44 41.66
C THR A 84 21.63 -18.71 42.03
N ALA A 85 21.38 -19.11 43.28
CA ALA A 85 20.02 -19.38 43.78
C ALA A 85 19.10 -18.14 43.70
N GLU A 86 19.66 -16.94 43.87
CA GLU A 86 18.95 -15.67 43.73
C GLU A 86 18.42 -15.47 42.30
N VAL A 87 19.25 -15.74 41.29
CA VAL A 87 18.88 -15.64 39.87
C VAL A 87 17.79 -16.65 39.53
N GLU A 88 17.84 -17.85 40.11
CA GLU A 88 16.80 -18.87 39.95
C GLU A 88 15.46 -18.43 40.55
N GLY A 89 15.48 -17.85 41.75
CA GLY A 89 14.28 -17.29 42.39
C GLY A 89 13.67 -16.16 41.55
N TYR A 90 14.50 -15.26 41.04
CA TYR A 90 14.06 -14.19 40.16
C TYR A 90 13.43 -14.71 38.86
N LEU A 91 14.08 -15.66 38.19
CA LEU A 91 13.58 -16.25 36.94
C LEU A 91 12.24 -16.95 37.13
N LYS A 92 12.03 -17.63 38.27
CA LYS A 92 10.72 -18.20 38.62
C LYS A 92 9.66 -17.11 38.72
N GLY A 93 9.90 -16.05 39.51
CA GLY A 93 8.95 -14.95 39.67
C GLY A 93 8.66 -14.23 38.34
N TYR A 94 9.69 -13.96 37.55
CA TYR A 94 9.57 -13.26 36.27
C TYR A 94 8.71 -14.05 35.27
N VAL A 95 8.97 -15.35 35.10
CA VAL A 95 8.20 -16.19 34.16
C VAL A 95 6.79 -16.46 34.66
N SER A 96 6.58 -16.57 35.97
CA SER A 96 5.23 -16.66 36.55
C SER A 96 4.40 -15.39 36.29
N GLY A 97 5.02 -14.21 36.35
CA GLY A 97 4.33 -12.93 36.08
C GLY A 97 4.16 -12.62 34.58
N LYS A 98 5.02 -13.16 33.71
CA LYS A 98 5.01 -12.94 32.25
C LYS A 98 5.31 -14.24 31.48
N PRO A 99 4.35 -15.18 31.44
CA PRO A 99 4.58 -16.51 30.86
C PRO A 99 4.84 -16.48 29.35
N GLU A 100 4.43 -15.42 28.65
CA GLU A 100 4.64 -15.20 27.20
C GLU A 100 6.01 -14.60 26.83
N SER A 101 6.89 -14.34 27.80
CA SER A 101 8.22 -13.76 27.52
C SER A 101 9.11 -14.67 26.67
N SER A 102 9.80 -14.07 25.69
CA SER A 102 10.74 -14.78 24.83
C SER A 102 12.06 -15.10 25.56
N LEU A 103 12.83 -16.07 25.06
CA LEU A 103 14.16 -16.37 25.64
C LEU A 103 15.11 -15.18 25.52
N ALA A 104 15.00 -14.41 24.44
CA ALA A 104 15.78 -13.19 24.23
C ALA A 104 15.46 -12.11 25.26
N GLU A 105 14.17 -11.90 25.55
CA GLU A 105 13.72 -10.97 26.61
C GLU A 105 14.25 -11.42 27.98
N ILE A 106 14.07 -12.69 28.34
CA ILE A 106 14.54 -13.23 29.63
C ILE A 106 16.07 -13.13 29.76
N LYS A 107 16.81 -13.43 28.68
CA LYS A 107 18.26 -13.24 28.60
C LYS A 107 18.65 -11.77 28.84
N GLY A 108 17.93 -10.83 28.22
CA GLY A 108 18.16 -9.40 28.41
C GLY A 108 18.04 -8.98 29.86
N VAL A 109 16.96 -9.40 30.53
CA VAL A 109 16.69 -9.05 31.92
C VAL A 109 17.72 -9.67 32.88
N VAL A 110 18.17 -10.90 32.63
CA VAL A 110 19.23 -11.53 33.45
C VAL A 110 20.57 -10.80 33.28
N LYS A 111 20.91 -10.40 32.04
CA LYS A 111 22.12 -9.62 31.77
C LYS A 111 22.06 -8.24 32.42
N GLU A 112 20.92 -7.56 32.33
CA GLU A 112 20.72 -6.21 32.89
C GLU A 112 20.77 -6.21 34.42
N ARG A 113 20.06 -7.16 35.06
CA ARG A 113 19.87 -7.16 36.52
C ARG A 113 20.99 -7.84 37.30
N PHE A 114 21.60 -8.88 36.74
CA PHE A 114 22.61 -9.69 37.45
C PHE A 114 23.98 -9.67 36.78
N HIS A 115 24.14 -8.99 35.65
CA HIS A 115 25.38 -8.95 34.86
C HIS A 115 25.88 -10.35 34.44
N ILE A 116 24.97 -11.32 34.33
CA ILE A 116 25.30 -12.69 33.90
C ILE A 116 24.95 -12.86 32.43
N GLU A 117 25.96 -13.17 31.61
CA GLU A 117 25.75 -13.51 30.20
C GLU A 117 25.49 -15.00 30.00
N LEU A 118 24.29 -15.32 29.49
CA LEU A 118 23.86 -16.67 29.13
C LEU A 118 23.40 -16.72 27.67
N SER A 119 23.59 -17.87 27.04
CA SER A 119 22.94 -18.16 25.74
C SER A 119 21.46 -18.46 25.94
N GLU A 120 20.65 -18.33 24.89
CA GLU A 120 19.23 -18.70 24.95
C GLU A 120 19.02 -20.18 25.32
N ALA A 121 19.91 -21.06 24.85
CA ALA A 121 19.94 -22.46 25.26
C ALA A 121 20.32 -22.63 26.75
N GLY A 122 21.15 -21.74 27.31
CA GLY A 122 21.45 -21.68 28.74
C GLY A 122 20.23 -21.29 29.57
N ILE A 123 19.53 -20.23 29.16
CA ILE A 123 18.26 -19.79 29.78
C ILE A 123 17.21 -20.90 29.68
N SER A 124 17.03 -21.50 28.51
CA SER A 124 16.07 -22.59 28.29
C SER A 124 16.33 -23.80 29.20
N ARG A 125 17.59 -24.22 29.34
CA ARG A 125 17.97 -25.30 30.28
C ARG A 125 17.72 -24.92 31.73
N CYS A 126 18.00 -23.67 32.12
CA CYS A 126 17.72 -23.17 33.46
C CYS A 126 16.21 -23.20 33.76
N LEU A 127 15.38 -22.68 32.85
CA LEU A 127 13.92 -22.68 33.01
C LEU A 127 13.34 -24.09 33.08
N LYS A 128 13.83 -25.02 32.25
CA LYS A 128 13.45 -26.44 32.32
C LYS A 128 13.80 -27.06 33.67
N ARG A 129 15.00 -26.79 34.20
CA ARG A 129 15.42 -27.26 35.52
C ARG A 129 14.54 -26.69 36.63
N LEU A 130 14.10 -25.45 36.49
CA LEU A 130 13.23 -24.77 37.46
C LEU A 130 11.76 -25.16 37.37
N GLY A 131 11.36 -25.96 36.38
CA GLY A 131 9.97 -26.32 36.13
C GLY A 131 9.12 -25.18 35.54
N CYS A 132 9.74 -24.12 35.05
CA CYS A 132 9.02 -22.97 34.49
C CYS A 132 8.53 -23.27 33.08
N SER A 133 7.21 -23.27 32.87
CA SER A 133 6.61 -23.40 31.55
C SER A 133 6.29 -22.03 30.96
N ARG A 134 6.71 -21.79 29.72
CA ARG A 134 6.39 -20.57 28.97
C ARG A 134 5.20 -20.82 28.06
N LYS A 135 4.29 -19.86 27.93
CA LYS A 135 3.23 -19.89 26.93
C LYS A 135 3.79 -19.39 25.60
N ASN A 136 3.42 -20.04 24.50
CA ASN A 136 3.73 -19.52 23.19
C ASN A 136 3.02 -18.18 23.01
N LYS A 137 3.78 -17.12 22.69
CA LYS A 137 3.20 -15.84 22.29
C LYS A 137 2.30 -16.10 21.07
N PRO A 138 1.05 -15.61 21.04
CA PRO A 138 0.19 -15.78 19.88
C PRO A 138 0.95 -15.25 18.66
N ARG A 139 1.11 -16.12 17.65
CA ARG A 139 1.79 -15.78 16.41
C ARG A 139 0.94 -14.69 15.77
N GLN A 140 1.43 -13.45 15.75
CA GLN A 140 0.76 -12.39 14.99
C GLN A 140 0.60 -12.90 13.56
N GLU A 141 -0.64 -13.01 13.09
CA GLU A 141 -0.90 -13.32 11.69
C GLU A 141 -0.10 -12.32 10.86
N LYS A 142 0.73 -12.84 9.96
CA LYS A 142 1.35 -12.00 8.95
C LYS A 142 0.22 -11.47 8.09
N VAL A 143 -0.25 -10.26 8.41
CA VAL A 143 -1.18 -9.54 7.54
C VAL A 143 -0.49 -9.41 6.20
N GLU A 144 -1.05 -10.06 5.19
CA GLU A 144 -0.55 -10.01 3.82
C GLU A 144 -0.72 -8.57 3.32
N ARG A 145 0.38 -7.82 3.29
CA ARG A 145 0.38 -6.42 2.85
C ARG A 145 0.53 -6.40 1.34
N THR A 146 -0.52 -6.00 0.64
CA THR A 146 -0.47 -5.71 -0.79
C THR A 146 -0.04 -4.27 -1.00
N TYR A 147 0.95 -4.07 -1.88
CA TYR A 147 1.35 -2.74 -2.33
C TYR A 147 0.47 -2.34 -3.50
N THR A 148 -0.28 -1.25 -3.36
CA THR A 148 -1.07 -0.68 -4.45
C THR A 148 -0.39 0.58 -5.00
N VAL A 149 -0.26 0.67 -6.33
CA VAL A 149 0.43 1.78 -7.02
C VAL A 149 -0.23 3.13 -6.72
N CYS A 150 -1.52 3.13 -6.39
CA CYS A 150 -2.33 4.32 -6.16
C CYS A 150 -3.11 4.27 -4.82
N GLY A 151 -2.56 3.65 -3.77
CA GLY A 151 -3.27 3.45 -2.49
C GLY A 151 -3.82 4.74 -1.86
N GLY A 152 -3.11 5.86 -1.98
CA GLY A 152 -3.63 7.17 -1.55
C GLY A 152 -4.90 7.59 -2.30
N PHE A 153 -5.00 7.28 -3.59
CA PHE A 153 -6.19 7.57 -4.38
C PHE A 153 -7.31 6.55 -4.20
N GLU A 154 -6.99 5.31 -3.82
CA GLU A 154 -7.99 4.32 -3.39
C GLU A 154 -8.76 4.83 -2.16
N LEU A 155 -8.08 5.51 -1.22
CA LEU A 155 -8.74 6.18 -0.09
C LEU A 155 -9.66 7.30 -0.57
N VAL A 156 -9.23 8.15 -1.50
CA VAL A 156 -10.07 9.21 -2.08
C VAL A 156 -11.31 8.63 -2.77
N SER A 157 -11.13 7.51 -3.49
CA SER A 157 -12.22 6.83 -4.20
C SER A 157 -13.19 6.16 -3.22
N ALA A 158 -12.68 5.53 -2.17
CA ALA A 158 -13.47 4.97 -1.08
C ALA A 158 -14.26 6.05 -0.35
N LEU A 159 -13.65 7.20 -0.06
CA LEU A 159 -14.31 8.38 0.50
C LEU A 159 -15.42 8.88 -0.44
N ALA A 160 -15.14 9.02 -1.74
CA ALA A 160 -16.15 9.44 -2.71
C ALA A 160 -17.36 8.48 -2.71
N CYS A 161 -17.12 7.17 -2.67
CA CYS A 161 -18.17 6.15 -2.54
C CYS A 161 -18.92 6.24 -1.21
N HIS A 162 -18.22 6.41 -0.09
CA HIS A 162 -18.81 6.56 1.24
C HIS A 162 -19.72 7.80 1.34
N MET A 163 -19.29 8.91 0.75
CA MET A 163 -20.07 10.15 0.66
C MET A 163 -21.24 10.06 -0.32
N GLY A 164 -21.33 9.00 -1.13
CA GLY A 164 -22.38 8.84 -2.14
C GLY A 164 -22.20 9.71 -3.39
N TRP A 165 -21.01 10.26 -3.62
CA TRP A 165 -20.72 11.15 -4.76
C TRP A 165 -20.96 10.49 -6.13
N PRO A 166 -20.54 9.24 -6.40
CA PRO A 166 -20.79 8.58 -7.68
C PRO A 166 -22.29 8.38 -7.98
N GLN A 167 -23.07 8.04 -6.95
CA GLN A 167 -24.52 7.86 -7.03
C GLN A 167 -25.20 9.20 -7.32
N PHE A 168 -24.75 10.27 -6.66
CA PHE A 168 -25.23 11.63 -6.88
C PHE A 168 -24.97 12.11 -8.32
N VAL A 169 -23.71 12.02 -8.78
CA VAL A 169 -23.34 12.44 -10.15
C VAL A 169 -24.09 11.63 -11.19
N SER A 170 -24.21 10.31 -11.01
CA SER A 170 -24.95 9.46 -11.95
C SER A 170 -26.44 9.77 -11.99
N ALA A 171 -27.05 10.17 -10.86
CA ALA A 171 -28.43 10.62 -10.80
C ALA A 171 -28.65 11.91 -11.60
N ILE A 172 -27.75 12.91 -11.48
CA ILE A 172 -27.82 14.15 -12.27
C ILE A 172 -27.74 13.85 -13.77
N ILE A 173 -26.78 13.01 -14.16
CA ILE A 173 -26.60 12.60 -15.56
C ILE A 173 -27.88 11.92 -16.08
N LYS A 174 -28.48 11.04 -15.27
CA LYS A 174 -29.73 10.36 -15.62
C LYS A 174 -30.91 11.33 -15.74
N LYS A 175 -31.06 12.25 -14.79
CA LYS A 175 -32.09 13.31 -14.82
C LYS A 175 -31.98 14.13 -16.10
N ARG A 176 -30.77 14.58 -16.45
CA ARG A 176 -30.52 15.35 -17.69
C ARG A 176 -30.82 14.52 -18.94
N THR A 177 -30.43 13.25 -18.94
CA THR A 177 -30.72 12.33 -20.05
C THR A 177 -32.23 12.16 -20.23
N GLN A 178 -33.00 12.02 -19.14
CA GLN A 178 -34.46 11.92 -19.18
C GLN A 178 -35.11 13.23 -19.65
N GLN A 179 -34.62 14.39 -19.24
CA GLN A 179 -35.09 15.69 -19.75
C GLN A 179 -34.91 15.78 -21.27
N ILE A 180 -33.75 15.37 -21.79
CA ILE A 180 -33.51 15.34 -23.23
C ILE A 180 -34.47 14.37 -23.92
N LYS A 181 -34.68 13.16 -23.37
CA LYS A 181 -35.64 12.17 -23.90
C LYS A 181 -37.06 12.71 -24.05
N ARG A 182 -37.48 13.63 -23.17
CA ARG A 182 -38.81 14.28 -23.20
C ARG A 182 -38.86 15.52 -24.09
N SER A 183 -37.72 15.96 -24.63
CA SER A 183 -37.62 17.17 -25.46
C SER A 183 -37.66 16.85 -26.95
N LYS A 184 -37.98 17.86 -27.78
CA LYS A 184 -37.94 17.76 -29.26
C LYS A 184 -36.56 17.37 -29.81
N LEU A 185 -35.49 17.56 -29.05
CA LEU A 185 -34.13 17.14 -29.43
C LEU A 185 -33.96 15.62 -29.50
N TRP A 186 -34.79 14.85 -28.79
CA TRP A 186 -34.74 13.38 -28.82
C TRP A 186 -35.31 12.78 -30.11
N GLU A 187 -36.26 13.48 -30.72
CA GLU A 187 -36.94 13.06 -31.95
C GLU A 187 -36.16 13.44 -33.19
N LYS A 188 -35.35 14.51 -33.13
CA LYS A 188 -34.41 14.89 -34.18
C LYS A 188 -33.27 13.86 -34.32
N ASN A 189 -33.52 12.73 -35.00
CA ASN A 189 -32.61 12.14 -36.00
C ASN A 189 -33.06 10.77 -36.55
N ASN A 190 -32.78 10.61 -37.85
CA ASN A 190 -33.00 9.43 -38.68
C ASN A 190 -31.86 8.38 -38.49
N PRO A 191 -32.16 7.09 -38.28
CA PRO A 191 -31.14 6.02 -38.19
C PRO A 191 -30.25 5.91 -39.44
N GLU A 192 -30.77 6.30 -40.61
CA GLU A 192 -30.13 6.19 -41.93
C GLU A 192 -28.88 7.09 -42.10
N ALA A 193 -28.79 8.19 -41.35
CA ALA A 193 -27.62 9.07 -41.38
C ALA A 193 -26.33 8.40 -40.83
N LYS A 194 -26.43 7.21 -40.21
CA LYS A 194 -25.28 6.49 -39.65
C LYS A 194 -24.29 5.98 -40.69
N GLU A 195 -24.71 5.69 -41.92
CA GLU A 195 -23.83 5.08 -42.92
C GLU A 195 -23.19 6.09 -43.88
N LEU A 196 -23.77 7.29 -43.98
CA LEU A 196 -23.30 8.33 -44.87
C LEU A 196 -21.85 8.75 -44.55
N GLY A 197 -20.97 8.49 -45.52
CA GLY A 197 -19.57 8.89 -45.46
C GLY A 197 -18.67 8.01 -44.61
N ARG A 198 -19.14 6.84 -44.15
CA ARG A 198 -18.33 5.86 -43.41
C ARG A 198 -17.86 4.70 -44.29
N ASN A 199 -16.73 4.10 -43.93
CA ASN A 199 -16.25 2.85 -44.54
C ASN A 199 -16.89 1.62 -43.86
N LYS A 200 -16.61 0.42 -44.38
CA LYS A 200 -17.07 -0.86 -43.80
C LYS A 200 -16.64 -1.10 -42.33
N LYS A 201 -15.63 -0.35 -41.84
CA LYS A 201 -15.15 -0.37 -40.45
C LYS A 201 -15.81 0.70 -39.57
N GLY A 202 -16.80 1.44 -40.10
CA GLY A 202 -17.52 2.50 -39.38
C GLY A 202 -16.73 3.81 -39.20
N GLN A 203 -15.60 3.98 -39.89
CA GLN A 203 -14.77 5.18 -39.83
C GLN A 203 -15.19 6.18 -40.91
N PHE A 204 -15.18 7.48 -40.60
CA PHE A 204 -15.41 8.51 -41.61
C PHE A 204 -14.30 8.50 -42.67
N THR A 205 -14.72 8.52 -43.94
CA THR A 205 -13.83 8.53 -45.10
C THR A 205 -13.13 9.89 -45.24
N SER A 206 -11.95 9.89 -45.88
CA SER A 206 -11.24 11.13 -46.25
C SER A 206 -12.13 12.07 -47.08
N LYS A 207 -12.91 11.50 -48.02
CA LYS A 207 -13.90 12.24 -48.83
C LYS A 207 -14.93 12.95 -47.98
N TYR A 208 -15.49 12.28 -46.97
CA TYR A 208 -16.44 12.88 -46.04
C TYR A 208 -15.83 14.04 -45.24
N ASN A 209 -14.63 13.84 -44.68
CA ASN A 209 -13.95 14.87 -43.88
C ASN A 209 -13.53 16.11 -44.67
N ARG A 210 -13.42 16.00 -46.01
CA ARG A 210 -13.09 17.12 -46.91
C ARG A 210 -14.31 17.93 -47.35
N ARG A 211 -15.54 17.47 -47.08
CA ARG A 211 -16.75 18.22 -47.45
C ARG A 211 -16.79 19.57 -46.75
N ARG A 212 -17.22 20.60 -47.50
CA ARG A 212 -17.29 21.99 -47.04
C ARG A 212 -18.13 22.12 -45.76
N GLU A 213 -19.35 21.58 -45.80
CA GLU A 213 -20.29 21.52 -44.68
C GLU A 213 -19.68 20.96 -43.38
N VAL A 214 -18.87 19.90 -43.48
CA VAL A 214 -18.22 19.25 -42.33
C VAL A 214 -17.08 20.10 -41.78
N ARG A 215 -16.32 20.76 -42.65
CA ARG A 215 -15.18 21.61 -42.26
C ARG A 215 -15.66 22.90 -41.60
N GLU A 216 -16.73 23.49 -42.12
CA GLU A 216 -17.37 24.69 -41.54
C GLU A 216 -17.94 24.36 -40.16
N LYS A 217 -18.71 23.27 -40.04
CA LYS A 217 -19.26 22.82 -38.74
C LYS A 217 -18.21 22.35 -37.74
N ARG A 218 -16.98 22.03 -38.15
CA ARG A 218 -15.94 21.50 -37.27
C ARG A 218 -15.62 22.43 -36.10
N PHE A 219 -15.64 23.74 -36.32
CA PHE A 219 -15.26 24.74 -35.32
C PHE A 219 -16.44 25.46 -34.66
N GLU A 220 -17.68 25.08 -35.01
CA GLU A 220 -18.87 25.62 -34.36
C GLU A 220 -18.89 25.38 -32.85
N SER A 221 -19.63 26.25 -32.16
CA SER A 221 -19.94 26.12 -30.74
C SER A 221 -20.61 24.78 -30.47
N ILE A 222 -20.53 24.34 -29.22
CA ILE A 222 -21.08 23.04 -28.85
C ILE A 222 -22.59 23.12 -28.72
N GLU A 223 -23.08 24.30 -28.35
CA GLU A 223 -24.48 24.69 -28.31
C GLU A 223 -25.12 24.43 -29.68
N ASN A 224 -24.53 24.92 -30.77
CA ASN A 224 -25.04 24.69 -32.13
C ASN A 224 -24.97 23.20 -32.51
N LYS A 225 -23.85 22.54 -32.21
CA LYS A 225 -23.67 21.10 -32.49
C LYS A 225 -24.62 20.19 -31.70
N ARG A 226 -25.24 20.68 -30.61
CA ARG A 226 -26.21 19.90 -29.82
C ARG A 226 -27.56 19.80 -30.53
N GLU A 227 -27.95 20.79 -31.32
CA GLU A 227 -29.25 20.82 -31.99
C GLU A 227 -29.44 19.69 -33.00
N GLU A 228 -28.35 19.33 -33.68
CA GLU A 228 -28.33 18.27 -34.69
C GLU A 228 -27.84 16.91 -34.12
N LYS A 229 -27.60 16.82 -32.81
CA LYS A 229 -26.99 15.63 -32.21
C LYS A 229 -27.99 14.48 -32.06
N ASN A 230 -27.62 13.30 -32.56
CA ASN A 230 -28.38 12.07 -32.31
C ASN A 230 -28.13 11.53 -30.89
N PHE A 231 -29.00 11.90 -29.94
CA PHE A 231 -28.94 11.46 -28.54
C PHE A 231 -29.28 9.98 -28.33
N ARG A 232 -30.09 9.36 -29.21
CA ARG A 232 -30.44 7.94 -29.14
C ARG A 232 -29.22 7.04 -29.34
N SER A 233 -28.25 7.50 -30.13
CA SER A 233 -27.02 6.77 -30.45
C SER A 233 -25.97 6.78 -29.33
N MET A 234 -26.14 7.62 -28.31
CA MET A 234 -25.16 7.82 -27.25
C MET A 234 -25.25 6.69 -26.22
N SER A 235 -24.09 6.14 -25.82
CA SER A 235 -24.04 5.03 -24.87
C SER A 235 -24.61 5.41 -23.50
N ILE A 236 -24.46 6.66 -23.07
CA ILE A 236 -25.00 7.19 -21.81
C ILE A 236 -26.53 7.14 -21.75
N SER A 237 -27.21 7.16 -22.91
CA SER A 237 -28.67 7.15 -23.00
C SER A 237 -29.31 5.83 -22.56
N VAL A 238 -28.53 4.74 -22.65
CA VAL A 238 -28.94 3.36 -22.29
C VAL A 238 -28.14 2.79 -21.11
N ALA A 239 -26.99 3.38 -20.76
CA ALA A 239 -26.17 2.90 -19.65
C ALA A 239 -26.92 2.89 -18.31
N SER A 240 -26.69 1.89 -17.46
CA SER A 240 -27.26 1.87 -16.11
C SER A 240 -26.64 2.96 -15.22
N GLN A 241 -27.31 3.31 -14.12
CA GLN A 241 -26.80 4.29 -13.16
C GLN A 241 -25.45 3.86 -12.57
N LEU A 242 -25.29 2.56 -12.28
CA LEU A 242 -24.01 1.98 -11.83
C LEU A 242 -22.88 2.17 -12.84
N VAL A 243 -23.13 1.95 -14.13
CA VAL A 243 -22.11 2.14 -15.18
C VAL A 243 -21.71 3.60 -15.30
N ILE A 244 -22.67 4.53 -15.18
CA ILE A 244 -22.38 5.96 -15.19
C ILE A 244 -21.55 6.33 -13.96
N ALA A 245 -21.91 5.85 -12.77
CA ALA A 245 -21.19 6.09 -11.53
C ALA A 245 -19.73 5.61 -11.62
N ARG A 246 -19.49 4.39 -12.12
CA ARG A 246 -18.13 3.87 -12.33
C ARG A 246 -17.32 4.70 -13.32
N LYS A 247 -17.93 5.12 -14.44
CA LYS A 247 -17.25 6.01 -15.39
C LYS A 247 -16.94 7.38 -14.78
N SER A 248 -17.82 7.92 -13.93
CA SER A 248 -17.56 9.17 -13.20
C SER A 248 -16.40 9.03 -12.21
N LEU A 249 -16.28 7.89 -11.51
CA LEU A 249 -15.11 7.59 -10.67
C LEU A 249 -13.83 7.47 -11.51
N ALA A 250 -13.89 6.81 -12.67
CA ALA A 250 -12.75 6.74 -13.58
C ALA A 250 -12.31 8.13 -14.06
N MET A 251 -13.27 9.04 -14.28
CA MET A 251 -12.98 10.44 -14.61
C MET A 251 -12.33 11.20 -13.47
N LEU A 252 -12.78 10.99 -12.22
CA LEU A 252 -12.17 11.55 -11.01
C LEU A 252 -10.71 11.09 -10.85
N ALA A 253 -10.40 9.87 -11.28
CA ALA A 253 -9.08 9.25 -11.19
C ALA A 253 -8.05 9.72 -12.21
N LEU A 254 -8.48 10.42 -13.28
CA LEU A 254 -7.59 10.81 -14.37
C LEU A 254 -6.31 11.53 -13.92
N PRO A 255 -6.32 12.48 -12.96
CA PRO A 255 -5.10 13.16 -12.54
C PRO A 255 -4.03 12.21 -11.99
N VAL A 256 -4.44 11.05 -11.47
CA VAL A 256 -3.53 10.05 -10.88
C VAL A 256 -3.14 8.97 -11.88
N VAL A 257 -4.07 8.52 -12.71
CA VAL A 257 -3.81 7.42 -13.67
C VAL A 257 -3.27 7.89 -15.01
N THR A 258 -3.08 9.20 -15.20
CA THR A 258 -2.57 9.79 -16.43
C THR A 258 -1.51 10.85 -16.17
N ASN A 259 -0.55 10.95 -17.08
CA ASN A 259 0.36 12.09 -17.12
C ASN A 259 -0.43 13.38 -17.45
N ASN A 260 -0.63 14.23 -16.43
CA ASN A 260 -1.24 15.56 -16.54
C ASN A 260 -2.69 15.56 -17.04
N GLY A 261 -3.50 14.58 -16.62
CA GLY A 261 -4.94 14.52 -16.95
C GLY A 261 -5.24 14.12 -18.41
N MET A 262 -4.23 13.72 -19.18
CA MET A 262 -4.42 13.37 -20.59
C MET A 262 -5.02 11.97 -20.71
N ILE A 263 -6.30 11.87 -21.07
CA ILE A 263 -7.03 10.59 -21.26
C ILE A 263 -6.25 9.60 -22.17
N ARG A 264 -5.41 10.11 -23.09
CA ARG A 264 -4.58 9.28 -23.98
C ARG A 264 -3.58 8.36 -23.27
N SER A 265 -3.16 8.67 -22.05
CA SER A 265 -2.24 7.82 -21.28
C SER A 265 -2.96 6.82 -20.37
N VAL A 266 -4.30 6.74 -20.43
CA VAL A 266 -5.06 5.72 -19.70
C VAL A 266 -4.73 4.30 -20.20
N ASP A 267 -4.31 4.12 -21.45
CA ASP A 267 -3.96 2.79 -21.96
C ASP A 267 -2.54 2.35 -21.56
N THR A 268 -1.84 3.11 -20.69
CA THR A 268 -0.55 2.72 -20.11
C THR A 268 -0.74 1.81 -18.89
N PRO A 269 0.31 1.11 -18.39
CA PRO A 269 0.20 0.25 -17.20
C PRO A 269 -0.35 0.96 -15.96
N LEU A 270 -0.11 2.27 -15.83
CA LEU A 270 -0.67 3.06 -14.72
C LEU A 270 -2.19 3.16 -14.78
N GLY A 271 -2.78 3.11 -15.98
CA GLY A 271 -4.22 3.12 -16.18
C GLY A 271 -4.93 1.85 -15.72
N ASP A 272 -4.22 0.74 -15.57
CA ASP A 272 -4.80 -0.50 -14.99
C ASP A 272 -5.17 -0.31 -13.51
N ALA A 273 -4.65 0.73 -12.84
CA ALA A 273 -5.09 1.12 -11.49
C ALA A 273 -6.56 1.55 -11.43
N LEU A 274 -7.20 1.85 -12.58
CA LEU A 274 -8.64 2.09 -12.64
C LEU A 274 -9.47 0.89 -12.13
N GLY A 275 -8.95 -0.33 -12.23
CA GLY A 275 -9.58 -1.53 -11.68
C GLY A 275 -9.84 -1.42 -10.19
N CYS A 276 -8.82 -1.01 -9.43
CA CYS A 276 -8.92 -0.82 -7.99
C CYS A 276 -9.82 0.37 -7.63
N VAL A 277 -9.78 1.43 -8.45
CA VAL A 277 -10.43 2.71 -8.15
C VAL A 277 -11.92 2.74 -8.47
N CYS A 278 -12.32 2.17 -9.61
CA CYS A 278 -13.70 2.23 -10.09
C CYS A 278 -14.30 0.85 -10.41
N GLY A 279 -13.56 -0.22 -10.12
CA GLY A 279 -13.99 -1.60 -10.36
C GLY A 279 -13.90 -2.04 -11.82
N PHE A 280 -13.26 -1.27 -12.71
CA PHE A 280 -13.14 -1.61 -14.12
C PHE A 280 -11.96 -0.91 -14.82
N ASN A 281 -11.20 -1.65 -15.63
CA ASN A 281 -10.08 -1.11 -16.42
C ASN A 281 -10.60 -0.46 -17.71
N TYR A 282 -11.14 0.74 -17.62
CA TYR A 282 -11.61 1.47 -18.80
C TYR A 282 -10.46 1.87 -19.71
N LYS A 283 -10.66 1.69 -21.02
CA LYS A 283 -9.73 2.15 -22.06
C LYS A 283 -9.94 3.61 -22.43
N GLN A 284 -8.90 4.25 -22.98
CA GLN A 284 -8.93 5.63 -23.46
C GLN A 284 -10.17 5.93 -24.30
N SER A 285 -10.47 5.07 -25.28
CA SER A 285 -11.58 5.24 -26.22
C SER A 285 -12.94 5.33 -25.52
N THR A 286 -13.11 4.56 -24.44
CA THR A 286 -14.35 4.53 -23.65
C THR A 286 -14.52 5.81 -22.84
N LEU A 287 -13.47 6.27 -22.16
CA LEU A 287 -13.50 7.50 -21.36
C LEU A 287 -13.61 8.75 -22.26
N THR A 288 -12.93 8.75 -23.41
CA THR A 288 -13.04 9.83 -24.41
C THR A 288 -14.48 9.92 -24.93
N LYS A 289 -15.10 8.78 -25.26
CA LYS A 289 -16.52 8.73 -25.67
C LYS A 289 -17.43 9.23 -24.56
N PHE A 290 -17.22 8.78 -23.31
CA PHE A 290 -18.02 9.21 -22.17
C PHE A 290 -17.94 10.73 -21.96
N MET A 291 -16.73 11.31 -21.92
CA MET A 291 -16.53 12.76 -21.78
C MET A 291 -17.18 13.53 -22.93
N ALA A 292 -17.04 13.06 -24.18
CA ALA A 292 -17.70 13.68 -25.32
C ALA A 292 -19.23 13.64 -25.18
N GLU A 293 -19.80 12.54 -24.67
CA GLU A 293 -21.23 12.43 -24.43
C GLU A 293 -21.71 13.40 -23.33
N LEU A 294 -20.98 13.54 -22.22
CA LEU A 294 -21.28 14.52 -21.16
C LEU A 294 -21.30 15.95 -21.71
N LYS A 295 -20.36 16.27 -22.60
CA LYS A 295 -20.25 17.57 -23.27
C LYS A 295 -21.49 17.88 -24.12
N TYR A 296 -21.99 16.91 -24.87
CA TYR A 296 -23.21 17.06 -25.66
C TYR A 296 -24.48 17.10 -24.81
N LEU A 297 -24.52 16.43 -23.65
CA LEU A 297 -25.64 16.56 -22.71
C LEU A 297 -25.70 17.96 -22.06
N GLY A 298 -24.61 18.73 -22.11
CA GLY A 298 -24.54 20.06 -21.51
C GLY A 298 -24.53 20.04 -19.99
N LEU A 299 -23.85 19.05 -19.41
CA LEU A 299 -23.89 18.77 -17.97
C LEU A 299 -23.04 19.69 -17.09
N ALA A 300 -22.12 20.47 -17.66
CA ALA A 300 -21.15 21.24 -16.88
C ALA A 300 -21.84 22.14 -15.84
N GLU A 301 -22.79 22.96 -16.26
CA GLU A 301 -23.53 23.87 -15.37
C GLU A 301 -24.41 23.12 -14.36
N TYR A 302 -25.08 22.03 -14.79
CA TYR A 302 -25.89 21.21 -13.90
C TYR A 302 -25.05 20.57 -12.79
N LEU A 303 -23.89 20.01 -13.13
CA LEU A 303 -22.99 19.41 -12.16
C LEU A 303 -22.37 20.45 -11.22
N LEU A 304 -22.02 21.64 -11.73
CA LEU A 304 -21.50 22.72 -10.90
C LEU A 304 -22.53 23.19 -9.87
N ARG A 305 -23.77 23.47 -10.30
CA ARG A 305 -24.84 23.93 -9.39
C ARG A 305 -25.26 22.84 -8.41
N SER A 306 -25.48 21.62 -8.88
CA SER A 306 -25.96 20.54 -8.01
C SER A 306 -24.92 20.09 -6.98
N GLN A 307 -23.62 20.31 -7.20
CA GLN A 307 -22.61 20.00 -6.18
C GLN A 307 -22.77 20.83 -4.90
N ILE A 308 -23.29 22.05 -4.99
CA ILE A 308 -23.59 22.89 -3.82
C ILE A 308 -24.59 22.16 -2.91
N GLU A 309 -25.71 21.70 -3.48
CA GLU A 309 -26.75 20.94 -2.77
C GLU A 309 -26.19 19.66 -2.15
N PHE A 310 -25.35 18.92 -2.88
CA PHE A 310 -24.72 17.71 -2.39
C PHE A 310 -23.88 17.97 -1.14
N TRP A 311 -22.97 18.94 -1.21
CA TRP A 311 -22.07 19.24 -0.11
C TRP A 311 -22.84 19.81 1.09
N GLN A 312 -23.79 20.71 0.86
CA GLN A 312 -24.61 21.25 1.95
C GLN A 312 -25.38 20.14 2.68
N LYS A 313 -26.06 19.24 1.94
CA LYS A 313 -26.79 18.11 2.54
C LYS A 313 -25.87 17.14 3.27
N PHE A 314 -24.68 16.88 2.73
CA PHE A 314 -23.69 16.02 3.37
C PHE A 314 -23.22 16.64 4.69
N TRP A 315 -22.82 17.91 4.66
CA TRP A 315 -22.29 18.62 5.84
C TRP A 315 -23.35 18.87 6.92
N GLN A 316 -24.61 19.09 6.56
CA GLN A 316 -25.70 19.18 7.54
C GLN A 316 -25.88 17.90 8.37
N LYS A 317 -25.64 16.73 7.75
CA LYS A 317 -25.68 15.43 8.44
C LYS A 317 -24.42 15.13 9.24
N HIS A 318 -23.34 15.86 8.97
CA HIS A 318 -22.03 15.69 9.58
C HIS A 318 -21.49 17.04 10.10
N PRO A 319 -22.19 17.66 11.08
CA PRO A 319 -21.77 18.96 11.62
C PRO A 319 -20.41 18.83 12.31
N ILE A 320 -19.54 19.83 12.11
CA ILE A 320 -18.28 19.93 12.85
C ILE A 320 -18.47 21.00 13.92
N GLY A 321 -18.49 20.56 15.18
CA GLY A 321 -18.62 21.44 16.34
C GLY A 321 -20.01 22.05 16.51
N LYS A 322 -20.17 22.80 17.61
CA LYS A 322 -21.33 23.66 17.82
C LYS A 322 -21.01 25.02 17.21
N MET A 323 -21.80 25.48 16.24
CA MET A 323 -21.75 26.90 15.84
C MET A 323 -22.36 27.71 16.98
N GLU A 324 -21.54 28.54 17.63
CA GLU A 324 -22.00 29.43 18.70
C GLU A 324 -22.79 30.64 18.16
N LEU A 325 -22.60 30.99 16.87
CA LEU A 325 -23.31 32.07 16.20
C LEU A 325 -23.71 31.68 14.77
N PRO A 326 -24.95 31.99 14.32
CA PRO A 326 -25.40 31.73 12.96
C PRO A 326 -24.82 32.77 11.99
N VAL A 327 -23.50 32.76 11.78
CA VAL A 327 -22.87 33.61 10.76
C VAL A 327 -22.83 32.83 9.45
N LEU A 328 -23.65 33.26 8.49
CA LEU A 328 -23.51 32.85 7.09
C LEU A 328 -22.34 33.61 6.47
N CYS A 329 -21.13 33.04 6.57
CA CYS A 329 -19.93 33.59 5.96
C CYS A 329 -19.54 32.72 4.76
N TYR A 330 -19.43 33.34 3.59
CA TYR A 330 -18.85 32.71 2.41
C TYR A 330 -17.55 33.42 2.06
N TYR A 331 -16.49 32.65 1.85
CA TYR A 331 -15.18 33.16 1.47
C TYR A 331 -14.87 32.79 0.02
N VAL A 332 -14.47 33.79 -0.77
CA VAL A 332 -14.12 33.63 -2.19
C VAL A 332 -12.60 33.72 -2.34
N ASP A 333 -12.00 32.69 -2.94
CA ASP A 333 -10.56 32.62 -3.20
C ASP A 333 -10.26 32.33 -4.67
N GLY A 334 -9.11 32.76 -5.17
CA GLY A 334 -8.68 32.56 -6.54
C GLY A 334 -7.32 31.86 -6.62
N ASN A 335 -7.26 30.77 -7.41
CA ASN A 335 -5.99 30.09 -7.72
C ASN A 335 -5.61 30.29 -9.18
N THR A 336 -4.46 30.92 -9.41
CA THR A 336 -3.91 31.16 -10.75
C THR A 336 -2.97 30.03 -11.19
N LYS A 337 -3.36 29.32 -12.25
CA LYS A 337 -2.55 28.27 -12.89
C LYS A 337 -1.93 28.76 -14.19
N ALA A 338 -0.60 28.70 -14.28
CA ALA A 338 0.13 29.00 -15.50
C ALA A 338 -0.23 28.04 -16.65
N LEU A 339 -0.31 28.58 -17.86
CA LEU A 339 -0.51 27.83 -19.09
C LEU A 339 0.68 28.02 -20.02
N TRP A 340 1.20 26.91 -20.53
CA TRP A 340 2.21 26.91 -21.59
C TRP A 340 1.53 26.44 -22.88
N SER A 341 1.14 27.40 -23.71
CA SER A 341 0.37 27.15 -24.92
C SER A 341 0.88 28.01 -26.06
N LYS A 342 0.89 27.46 -27.29
CA LYS A 342 1.09 28.26 -28.51
C LYS A 342 -0.16 29.04 -28.91
N LYS A 343 -1.30 28.79 -28.25
CA LYS A 343 -2.56 29.48 -28.50
C LYS A 343 -2.66 30.70 -27.59
N ARG A 344 -3.19 31.81 -28.13
CA ARG A 344 -3.44 33.02 -27.38
C ARG A 344 -4.43 32.76 -26.24
N VAL A 345 -4.01 33.04 -25.01
CA VAL A 345 -4.83 33.02 -23.79
C VAL A 345 -4.64 34.36 -23.08
N LYS A 346 -5.62 34.81 -22.29
CA LYS A 346 -5.47 36.01 -21.46
C LYS A 346 -4.31 35.80 -20.47
N LYS A 347 -3.60 36.88 -20.15
CA LYS A 347 -2.44 36.88 -19.26
C LYS A 347 -2.82 37.46 -17.90
N ASN A 348 -2.18 36.98 -16.85
CA ASN A 348 -2.24 37.54 -15.50
C ASN A 348 -0.89 37.31 -14.81
N LYS A 349 -0.64 37.99 -13.68
CA LYS A 349 0.52 37.74 -12.82
C LYS A 349 0.39 36.35 -12.19
N VAL A 350 1.29 35.43 -12.54
CA VAL A 350 1.40 34.13 -11.87
C VAL A 350 2.37 34.30 -10.71
N THR A 351 1.85 34.49 -9.50
CA THR A 351 2.64 34.80 -8.30
C THR A 351 3.78 33.82 -8.05
N MET A 352 3.53 32.51 -8.19
CA MET A 352 4.57 31.48 -8.00
C MET A 352 5.75 31.60 -8.96
N LEU A 353 5.56 32.22 -10.13
CA LEU A 353 6.60 32.41 -11.14
C LEU A 353 7.09 33.87 -11.23
N GLY A 354 6.52 34.78 -10.43
CA GLY A 354 6.89 36.19 -10.40
C GLY A 354 6.69 36.95 -11.72
N ARG A 355 5.90 36.44 -12.67
CA ARG A 355 5.78 37.02 -14.03
C ARG A 355 4.36 37.04 -14.57
N VAL A 356 4.09 37.97 -15.47
CA VAL A 356 2.83 38.04 -16.23
C VAL A 356 2.90 37.07 -17.40
N MET A 357 2.02 36.07 -17.42
CA MET A 357 1.97 35.08 -18.48
C MET A 357 0.56 34.53 -18.69
N GLU A 358 0.40 33.75 -19.76
CA GLU A 358 -0.85 33.03 -20.04
C GLU A 358 -1.21 32.12 -18.87
N CYS A 359 -2.46 32.21 -18.41
CA CYS A 359 -2.92 31.46 -17.25
C CYS A 359 -4.44 31.26 -17.27
N MET A 360 -4.91 30.44 -16.34
CA MET A 360 -6.31 30.36 -15.95
C MET A 360 -6.41 30.63 -14.46
N GLU A 361 -7.43 31.38 -14.06
CA GLU A 361 -7.76 31.59 -12.66
C GLU A 361 -8.99 30.76 -12.32
N THR A 362 -8.88 29.91 -11.29
CA THR A 362 -10.02 29.19 -10.74
C THR A 362 -10.44 29.86 -9.46
N VAL A 363 -11.67 30.37 -9.44
CA VAL A 363 -12.27 30.99 -8.26
C VAL A 363 -13.09 29.94 -7.53
N PHE A 364 -12.85 29.79 -6.23
CA PHE A 364 -13.55 28.88 -5.33
C PHE A 364 -14.38 29.69 -4.34
N VAL A 365 -15.60 29.22 -4.07
CA VAL A 365 -16.43 29.72 -2.99
C VAL A 365 -16.46 28.66 -1.88
N HIS A 366 -16.15 29.09 -0.68
CA HIS A 366 -16.07 28.26 0.51
C HIS A 366 -17.20 28.60 1.48
N ASP A 367 -17.67 27.60 2.21
CA ASP A 367 -18.55 27.81 3.36
C ASP A 367 -17.79 28.41 4.57
N ASN A 368 -18.51 28.66 5.65
CA ASN A 368 -17.99 29.22 6.90
C ASN A 368 -16.94 28.34 7.60
N PHE A 369 -16.78 27.09 7.19
CA PHE A 369 -15.76 26.16 7.67
C PHE A 369 -14.57 26.03 6.70
N GLY A 370 -14.52 26.87 5.66
CA GLY A 370 -13.47 26.85 4.65
C GLY A 370 -13.59 25.68 3.68
N ARG A 371 -14.77 25.06 3.54
CA ARG A 371 -14.98 23.92 2.63
C ARG A 371 -15.42 24.43 1.26
N PRO A 372 -14.77 24.03 0.15
CA PRO A 372 -15.15 24.48 -1.18
C PRO A 372 -16.49 23.87 -1.59
N ILE A 373 -17.46 24.72 -1.92
CA ILE A 373 -18.82 24.31 -2.31
C ILE A 373 -19.13 24.61 -3.78
N TYR A 374 -18.42 25.58 -4.37
CA TYR A 374 -18.61 26.01 -5.76
C TYR A 374 -17.28 26.50 -6.35
N PHE A 375 -17.12 26.40 -7.67
CA PHE A 375 -15.98 26.99 -8.35
C PHE A 375 -16.28 27.36 -9.81
N GLU A 376 -15.57 28.36 -10.33
CA GLU A 376 -15.57 28.72 -11.75
C GLU A 376 -14.14 28.93 -12.25
N THR A 377 -13.87 28.60 -13.51
CA THR A 377 -12.55 28.79 -14.13
C THR A 377 -12.64 29.83 -15.24
N TYR A 378 -11.75 30.81 -15.18
CA TYR A 378 -11.64 31.92 -16.10
C TYR A 378 -10.31 31.88 -16.86
N SER A 379 -10.30 32.47 -18.05
CA SER A 379 -9.08 32.69 -18.84
C SER A 379 -8.40 33.98 -18.37
N GLY A 380 -7.14 33.90 -17.95
CA GLY A 380 -6.43 35.02 -17.35
C GLY A 380 -6.98 35.37 -15.96
N HIS A 381 -7.15 36.66 -15.69
CA HIS A 381 -7.71 37.14 -14.43
C HIS A 381 -9.23 36.95 -14.37
N ALA A 382 -9.72 36.46 -13.23
CA ALA A 382 -11.12 36.46 -12.86
C ALA A 382 -11.49 37.83 -12.27
N PRO A 383 -12.36 38.62 -12.91
CA PRO A 383 -12.82 39.90 -12.39
C PRO A 383 -13.79 39.72 -11.20
N VAL A 384 -13.31 39.16 -10.08
CA VAL A 384 -14.16 38.78 -8.93
C VAL A 384 -15.03 39.95 -8.45
N GLY A 385 -14.50 41.18 -8.39
CA GLY A 385 -15.26 42.37 -7.98
C GLY A 385 -16.51 42.65 -8.84
N GLU A 386 -16.48 42.34 -10.14
CA GLU A 386 -17.61 42.54 -11.05
C GLU A 386 -18.65 41.41 -10.92
N TYR A 387 -18.21 40.17 -10.70
CA TYR A 387 -19.07 38.99 -10.79
C TYR A 387 -19.47 38.41 -9.43
N ILE A 388 -18.97 38.93 -8.31
CA ILE A 388 -19.21 38.35 -6.97
C ILE A 388 -20.69 38.26 -6.64
N LEU A 389 -21.49 39.30 -6.94
CA LEU A 389 -22.93 39.28 -6.72
C LEU A 389 -23.62 38.24 -7.60
N SER A 390 -23.18 38.10 -8.86
CA SER A 390 -23.71 37.08 -9.77
C SER A 390 -23.36 35.65 -9.32
N LEU A 391 -22.19 35.46 -8.69
CA LEU A 391 -21.78 34.19 -8.08
C LEU A 391 -22.66 33.85 -6.88
N PHE A 392 -22.93 34.83 -6.01
CA PHE A 392 -23.85 34.64 -4.88
C PHE A 392 -25.27 34.31 -5.35
N GLN A 393 -25.80 35.01 -6.35
CA GLN A 393 -27.11 34.68 -6.94
C GLN A 393 -27.17 33.25 -7.50
N LYS A 394 -26.07 32.73 -8.07
CA LYS A 394 -26.02 31.34 -8.55
C LYS A 394 -26.02 30.35 -7.40
N ILE A 395 -25.34 30.68 -6.30
CA ILE A 395 -25.30 29.85 -5.09
C ILE A 395 -26.66 29.86 -4.40
N GLU A 396 -27.26 31.02 -4.16
CA GLU A 396 -28.61 31.16 -3.60
C GLU A 396 -29.63 30.37 -4.40
N LYS A 397 -29.66 30.53 -5.73
CA LYS A 397 -30.54 29.73 -6.61
C LYS A 397 -30.30 28.22 -6.53
N ALA A 398 -29.07 27.79 -6.23
CA ALA A 398 -28.77 26.38 -6.06
C ALA A 398 -29.22 25.86 -4.68
N LEU A 399 -29.22 26.72 -3.66
CA LEU A 399 -29.63 26.41 -2.28
C LEU A 399 -31.15 26.44 -2.10
N GLU A 400 -31.83 27.41 -2.71
CA GLU A 400 -33.30 27.54 -2.71
C GLU A 400 -33.98 26.43 -3.53
N GLY A 401 -33.22 25.75 -4.39
CA GLY A 401 -33.71 24.74 -5.32
C GLY A 401 -34.36 25.35 -6.56
N PRO A 402 -34.69 24.54 -7.58
CA PRO A 402 -35.57 25.01 -8.65
C PRO A 402 -36.95 25.28 -8.04
N GLY A 403 -37.33 26.55 -7.97
CA GLY A 403 -38.72 26.96 -7.72
C GLY A 403 -39.69 26.36 -8.72
#